data_AF-A0A078B2W0-F1
#
_entry.id   AF-A0A078B2W0-F1
#
_cell.length_a   1.000
_cell.length_b   1.000
_cell.length_c   1.000
_cell.angle_alpha   90.00
_cell.angle_beta   90.00
_cell.angle_gamma   90.00
#
_symmetry.space_group_name_H-M   'P 1'
#
loop_
_entity.id
_entity.type
_entity.pdbx_description
1 polymer ?
#
loop_
_entity_poly.entity_id
_entity_poly.type
_entity_poly.pdbx_seq_one_letter_code
_entity_poly.pdbx_strand_id
1 'polypeptide(L)'
;MKLFFFLRIYEGFSFLVQMLASVFKDLKYFLIFFIIFIIQFGIIFLVLFKAQDIDEYNGMNKLAYFLMAFRISSGDFQLDDFHSQENGLVILTWLIWLIAVMTLYIVFMNFIIAVISESYERVMQKLVAESYRVKANMIVERERFFTKDDLENTKYFPSYIVVRRPLNAVIKEDGEWQGFIKDLKYTIRTTAVKSKADIIQNSHLINRELDEKMNRLNQENSKKLDDQIKGFETKFVGLDTKVDGLDTKVVGLDTKVDGLNTNVLKIQDDMEFLKTSLTQFIQNYKSVTKNLILKQQRISYSQFSIFTYVN
;
A
#
# COMPACT_ATOMS: atom_id res chain seq x y z
N MET A 1 -41.22 32.29 -29.36
CA MET A 1 -40.97 31.54 -28.10
C MET A 1 -42.19 30.83 -27.49
N LYS A 2 -43.46 31.10 -27.87
CA LYS A 2 -44.61 30.29 -27.37
C LYS A 2 -44.73 28.91 -28.02
N LEU A 3 -44.26 28.75 -29.25
CA LEU A 3 -44.25 27.46 -29.96
C LEU A 3 -43.45 26.37 -29.22
N PHE A 4 -42.23 26.69 -28.77
CA PHE A 4 -41.38 25.75 -28.01
C PHE A 4 -42.01 25.31 -26.68
N PHE A 5 -42.84 26.17 -26.06
CA PHE A 5 -43.58 25.83 -24.86
C PHE A 5 -44.59 24.70 -25.11
N PHE A 6 -45.31 24.75 -26.23
CA PHE A 6 -46.30 23.72 -26.61
C PHE A 6 -45.63 22.42 -27.09
N LEU A 7 -44.49 22.52 -27.81
CA LEU A 7 -43.73 21.35 -28.25
C LEU A 7 -43.23 20.50 -27.08
N ARG A 8 -43.06 21.11 -25.91
CA ARG A 8 -42.62 20.45 -24.68
C ARG A 8 -43.65 19.47 -24.08
N ILE A 9 -44.88 19.45 -24.58
CA ILE A 9 -45.90 18.46 -24.19
C ILE A 9 -45.56 17.08 -24.77
N TYR A 10 -44.94 17.04 -25.95
CA TYR A 10 -44.58 15.79 -26.63
C TYR A 10 -43.24 15.25 -26.13
N GLU A 11 -43.17 13.95 -25.83
CA GLU A 11 -42.00 13.35 -25.17
C GLU A 11 -40.71 13.52 -25.97
N GLY A 12 -40.73 13.31 -27.29
CA GLY A 12 -39.54 13.48 -28.14
C GLY A 12 -39.08 14.94 -28.26
N PHE A 13 -40.01 15.88 -28.41
CA PHE A 13 -39.68 17.30 -28.58
C PHE A 13 -39.34 17.99 -27.25
N SER A 14 -39.88 17.52 -26.13
CA SER A 14 -39.58 18.06 -24.80
C SER A 14 -38.09 18.01 -24.49
N PHE A 15 -37.43 16.91 -24.84
CA PHE A 15 -35.99 16.77 -24.68
C PHE A 15 -35.21 17.83 -25.47
N LEU A 16 -35.49 17.95 -26.77
CA LEU A 16 -34.80 18.90 -27.65
C LEU A 16 -34.96 20.34 -27.18
N VAL A 17 -36.16 20.73 -26.75
CA VAL A 17 -36.44 22.08 -26.23
C VAL A 17 -35.67 22.34 -24.93
N GLN A 18 -35.61 21.37 -24.02
CA GLN A 18 -34.89 21.50 -22.76
C GLN A 18 -33.36 21.58 -22.97
N MET A 19 -32.83 20.74 -23.85
CA MET A 19 -31.42 20.76 -24.23
C MET A 19 -31.03 22.11 -24.81
N LEU A 20 -31.80 22.59 -25.80
CA LEU A 20 -31.55 23.88 -26.44
C LEU A 20 -31.58 25.02 -25.42
N ALA A 21 -32.55 25.03 -24.50
CA ALA A 21 -32.62 26.03 -23.43
C ALA A 21 -31.41 26.00 -22.49
N SER A 22 -30.91 24.80 -22.12
CA SER A 22 -29.70 24.68 -21.29
C SER A 22 -28.46 25.17 -22.04
N VAL A 23 -28.27 24.72 -23.27
CA VAL A 23 -27.15 25.11 -24.14
C VAL A 23 -27.09 26.63 -24.31
N PHE A 24 -28.22 27.30 -24.58
CA PHE A 24 -28.25 28.76 -24.68
C PHE A 24 -27.89 29.46 -23.35
N LYS A 25 -28.26 28.88 -22.21
CA LYS A 25 -27.88 29.40 -20.89
C LYS A 25 -26.37 29.28 -20.67
N ASP A 26 -25.79 28.16 -21.04
CA ASP A 26 -24.37 27.86 -20.85
C ASP A 26 -23.49 28.66 -21.85
N LEU A 27 -23.97 28.87 -23.08
CA LEU A 27 -23.30 29.72 -24.08
C LEU A 27 -23.44 31.22 -23.85
N LYS A 28 -24.30 31.70 -22.93
CA LYS A 28 -24.58 33.13 -22.73
C LYS A 28 -23.31 33.96 -22.49
N TYR A 29 -22.46 33.52 -21.56
CA TYR A 29 -21.23 34.26 -21.22
C TYR A 29 -20.23 34.23 -22.37
N PHE A 30 -20.16 33.10 -23.06
CA PHE A 30 -19.34 32.94 -24.25
C PHE A 30 -19.79 33.86 -25.39
N LEU A 31 -21.09 33.97 -25.66
CA LEU A 31 -21.63 34.85 -26.70
C LEU A 31 -21.28 36.33 -26.45
N ILE A 32 -21.29 36.77 -25.19
CA ILE A 32 -20.85 38.13 -24.83
C ILE A 32 -19.37 38.32 -25.17
N PHE A 33 -18.53 37.36 -24.78
CA PHE A 33 -17.10 37.37 -25.11
C PHE A 33 -16.85 37.33 -26.62
N PHE A 34 -17.60 36.52 -27.36
CA PHE A 34 -17.55 36.40 -28.81
C PHE A 34 -17.90 37.72 -29.52
N ILE A 35 -18.93 38.42 -29.06
CA ILE A 35 -19.30 39.74 -29.60
C ILE A 35 -18.16 40.75 -29.40
N ILE A 36 -17.46 40.74 -28.27
CA ILE A 36 -16.29 41.60 -28.04
C ILE A 36 -15.20 41.33 -29.09
N PHE A 37 -14.94 40.06 -29.40
CA PHE A 37 -13.97 39.68 -30.43
C PHE A 37 -14.40 40.09 -31.83
N ILE A 38 -15.69 39.94 -32.18
CA ILE A 38 -16.23 40.43 -33.46
C ILE A 38 -16.04 41.95 -33.58
N ILE A 39 -16.30 42.70 -32.51
CA ILE A 39 -16.12 44.15 -32.49
C ILE A 39 -14.63 44.49 -32.65
N GLN A 40 -13.74 43.81 -31.93
CA GLN A 40 -12.30 44.02 -32.01
C GLN A 40 -11.76 43.79 -33.43
N PHE A 41 -12.06 42.63 -34.03
CA PHE A 41 -11.62 42.31 -35.38
C PHE A 41 -12.32 43.19 -36.43
N GLY A 42 -13.59 43.56 -36.24
CA GLY A 42 -14.30 44.50 -37.09
C GLY A 42 -13.63 45.89 -37.14
N ILE A 43 -13.13 46.38 -36.00
CA ILE A 43 -12.35 47.63 -35.93
C ILE A 43 -10.99 47.47 -36.64
N ILE A 44 -10.31 46.34 -36.44
CA ILE A 44 -9.04 46.06 -37.12
C ILE A 44 -9.21 46.08 -38.64
N PHE A 45 -10.25 45.41 -39.15
CA PHE A 45 -10.56 45.42 -40.58
C PHE A 45 -10.96 46.81 -41.08
N LEU A 46 -11.76 47.58 -40.32
CA LEU A 46 -12.13 48.95 -40.68
C LEU A 46 -10.90 49.86 -40.86
N VAL A 47 -9.92 49.75 -39.95
CA VAL A 47 -8.67 50.53 -40.05
C VAL A 47 -7.83 50.07 -41.23
N LEU A 48 -7.73 48.76 -41.44
CA LEU A 48 -6.88 48.16 -42.46
C LEU A 48 -7.38 48.44 -43.89
N PHE A 49 -8.70 48.42 -44.12
CA PHE A 49 -9.33 48.75 -45.41
C PHE A 49 -9.66 50.25 -45.55
N LYS A 50 -9.17 51.11 -44.64
CA LYS A 50 -9.34 52.58 -44.69
C LYS A 50 -10.80 53.05 -44.84
N ALA A 51 -11.77 52.26 -44.35
CA ALA A 51 -13.19 52.50 -44.50
C ALA A 51 -13.66 52.72 -45.96
N GLN A 52 -13.05 52.02 -46.92
CA GLN A 52 -13.55 51.97 -48.30
C GLN A 52 -14.90 51.24 -48.35
N ASP A 53 -15.79 51.68 -49.23
CA ASP A 53 -17.07 51.01 -49.40
C ASP A 53 -16.86 49.61 -49.99
N ILE A 54 -17.43 48.59 -49.33
CA ILE A 54 -17.43 47.20 -49.81
C ILE A 54 -18.69 47.00 -50.64
N ASP A 55 -18.54 46.61 -51.91
CA ASP A 55 -19.65 46.45 -52.86
C ASP A 55 -20.71 45.45 -52.38
N GLU A 56 -20.29 44.39 -51.69
CA GLU A 56 -21.17 43.35 -51.13
C GLU A 56 -22.13 43.86 -50.04
N TYR A 57 -21.79 44.96 -49.39
CA TYR A 57 -22.55 45.53 -48.28
C TYR A 57 -23.01 46.96 -48.57
N ASN A 58 -23.29 47.25 -49.84
CA ASN A 58 -23.79 48.54 -50.28
C ASN A 58 -24.95 49.02 -49.39
N GLY A 59 -24.73 50.16 -48.70
CA GLY A 59 -25.68 50.75 -47.76
C GLY A 59 -25.39 50.52 -46.26
N MET A 60 -24.45 49.65 -45.89
CA MET A 60 -24.12 49.38 -44.48
C MET A 60 -22.94 50.21 -43.92
N ASN A 61 -22.30 51.05 -44.75
CA ASN A 61 -21.21 51.95 -44.35
C ASN A 61 -20.16 51.18 -43.50
N LYS A 62 -19.66 51.77 -42.40
CA LYS A 62 -18.70 51.17 -41.48
C LYS A 62 -19.15 49.87 -40.78
N LEU A 63 -20.45 49.50 -40.82
CA LEU A 63 -20.93 48.24 -40.25
C LEU A 63 -20.57 47.01 -41.10
N ALA A 64 -20.23 47.21 -42.37
CA ALA A 64 -19.82 46.14 -43.28
C ALA A 64 -18.64 45.31 -42.72
N TYR A 65 -17.65 45.96 -42.11
CA TYR A 65 -16.48 45.27 -41.54
C TYR A 65 -16.80 44.43 -40.30
N PHE A 66 -17.81 44.81 -39.52
CA PHE A 66 -18.27 44.00 -38.40
C PHE A 66 -19.02 42.75 -38.89
N LEU A 67 -19.80 42.90 -39.96
CA LEU A 67 -20.44 41.75 -40.63
C LEU A 67 -19.42 40.84 -41.30
N MET A 68 -18.36 41.39 -41.86
CA MET A 68 -17.22 40.65 -42.38
C MET A 68 -16.54 39.80 -41.29
N ALA A 69 -16.26 40.38 -40.12
CA ALA A 69 -15.72 39.63 -38.98
C ALA A 69 -16.69 38.53 -38.49
N PHE A 70 -17.99 38.81 -38.49
CA PHE A 70 -19.03 37.82 -38.18
C PHE A 70 -19.11 36.69 -39.22
N ARG A 71 -18.96 36.99 -40.51
CA ARG A 71 -18.90 35.99 -41.59
C ARG A 71 -17.70 35.05 -41.41
N ILE A 72 -16.51 35.60 -41.18
CA ILE A 72 -15.29 34.81 -40.91
C ILE A 72 -15.51 33.86 -39.73
N SER A 73 -16.17 34.33 -38.67
CA SER A 73 -16.49 33.50 -37.50
C SER A 73 -17.49 32.37 -37.79
N SER A 74 -18.33 32.52 -38.81
CA SER A 74 -19.30 31.50 -39.24
C SER A 74 -18.69 30.47 -40.20
N GLY A 75 -17.44 30.68 -40.64
CA GLY A 75 -16.74 29.81 -41.59
C GLY A 75 -16.88 30.25 -43.06
N ASP A 76 -17.34 31.47 -43.30
CA ASP A 76 -17.39 32.07 -44.64
C ASP A 76 -16.11 32.90 -44.88
N PHE A 77 -15.34 32.51 -45.90
CA PHE A 77 -13.97 32.97 -46.14
C PHE A 77 -13.80 33.71 -47.48
N GLN A 78 -14.81 34.44 -47.93
CA GLN A 78 -14.72 35.25 -49.14
C GLN A 78 -13.71 36.41 -48.98
N LEU A 79 -12.90 36.70 -50.03
CA LEU A 79 -11.70 37.55 -49.95
C LEU A 79 -11.60 38.64 -51.04
N ASP A 80 -12.74 39.07 -51.58
CA ASP A 80 -12.76 39.71 -52.91
C ASP A 80 -11.98 41.05 -53.02
N ASP A 81 -11.77 41.76 -51.91
CA ASP A 81 -11.06 43.06 -51.88
C ASP A 81 -9.65 43.02 -51.27
N PHE A 82 -9.10 41.85 -50.96
CA PHE A 82 -7.81 41.74 -50.26
C PHE A 82 -6.61 42.12 -51.14
N HIS A 83 -6.78 42.00 -52.46
CA HIS A 83 -5.73 42.24 -53.45
C HIS A 83 -5.64 43.68 -53.95
N SER A 84 -6.64 44.53 -53.67
CA SER A 84 -6.72 45.91 -54.20
C SER A 84 -5.93 46.94 -53.36
N GLN A 85 -5.25 46.52 -52.29
CA GLN A 85 -4.52 47.38 -51.37
C GLN A 85 -3.07 47.66 -51.81
N GLU A 86 -2.45 48.72 -51.27
CA GLU A 86 -1.03 49.02 -51.47
C GLU A 86 -0.14 47.82 -51.08
N ASN A 87 0.89 47.52 -51.88
CA ASN A 87 1.72 46.29 -51.80
C ASN A 87 2.23 45.92 -50.38
N GLY A 88 2.46 46.90 -49.49
CA GLY A 88 2.91 46.64 -48.11
C GLY A 88 1.79 46.25 -47.14
N LEU A 89 0.56 46.72 -47.36
CA LEU A 89 -0.59 46.42 -46.50
C LEU A 89 -1.16 45.03 -46.78
N VAL A 90 -1.10 44.55 -48.03
CA VAL A 90 -1.62 43.24 -48.44
C VAL A 90 -1.07 42.12 -47.55
N ILE A 91 0.24 42.08 -47.29
CA ILE A 91 0.86 41.04 -46.46
C ILE A 91 0.33 41.07 -45.01
N LEU A 92 0.16 42.28 -44.44
CA LEU A 92 -0.39 42.48 -43.11
C LEU A 92 -1.84 42.00 -43.04
N THR A 93 -2.63 42.29 -44.08
CA THR A 93 -4.03 41.88 -44.22
C THR A 93 -4.19 40.38 -44.22
N TRP A 94 -3.37 39.67 -44.99
CA TRP A 94 -3.34 38.20 -45.01
C TRP A 94 -2.95 37.62 -43.65
N LEU A 95 -1.98 38.22 -42.97
CA LEU A 95 -1.54 37.76 -41.64
C LEU A 95 -2.63 37.95 -40.59
N ILE A 96 -3.26 39.13 -40.53
CA ILE A 96 -4.35 39.43 -39.60
C ILE A 96 -5.56 38.54 -39.88
N TRP A 97 -5.89 38.33 -41.16
CA TRP A 97 -6.97 37.44 -41.54
C TRP A 97 -6.71 36.00 -41.11
N LEU A 98 -5.50 35.47 -41.31
CA LEU A 98 -5.12 34.13 -40.84
C LEU A 98 -5.30 34.00 -39.32
N ILE A 99 -4.85 35.00 -38.55
CA ILE A 99 -5.04 35.05 -37.10
C ILE A 99 -6.53 35.11 -36.73
N ALA A 100 -7.32 35.89 -37.48
CA ALA A 100 -8.76 35.97 -37.30
C ALA A 100 -9.43 34.62 -37.56
N VAL A 101 -9.07 33.88 -38.61
CA VAL A 101 -9.60 32.54 -38.88
C VAL A 101 -9.22 31.56 -37.77
N MET A 102 -7.95 31.54 -37.36
CA MET A 102 -7.48 30.67 -36.27
C MET A 102 -8.26 30.93 -34.96
N THR A 103 -8.46 32.21 -34.62
CA THR A 103 -9.10 32.60 -33.36
C THR A 103 -10.62 32.52 -33.43
N LEU A 104 -11.24 33.16 -34.43
CA LEU A 104 -12.69 33.31 -34.54
C LEU A 104 -13.41 32.05 -35.03
N TYR A 105 -12.75 31.23 -35.86
CA TYR A 105 -13.37 30.02 -36.41
C TYR A 105 -12.86 28.79 -35.67
N ILE A 106 -11.56 28.50 -35.71
CA ILE A 106 -11.05 27.22 -35.19
C ILE A 106 -11.19 27.12 -33.68
N VAL A 107 -10.69 28.11 -32.92
CA VAL A 107 -10.76 28.07 -31.45
C VAL A 107 -12.21 28.15 -30.96
N PHE A 108 -13.00 29.09 -31.49
CA PHE A 108 -14.38 29.27 -31.03
C PHE A 108 -15.34 28.15 -31.46
N MET A 109 -15.22 27.58 -32.66
CA MET A 109 -16.05 26.41 -33.02
C MET A 109 -15.74 25.21 -32.13
N ASN A 110 -14.46 24.93 -31.88
CA ASN A 110 -14.07 23.84 -30.98
C ASN A 110 -14.59 24.07 -29.54
N PHE A 111 -14.56 25.32 -29.07
CA PHE A 111 -15.10 25.67 -27.76
C PHE A 111 -16.63 25.50 -27.70
N ILE A 112 -17.36 26.00 -28.70
CA ILE A 112 -18.82 25.85 -28.79
C ILE A 112 -19.19 24.36 -28.77
N ILE A 113 -18.51 23.53 -29.57
CA ILE A 113 -18.74 22.08 -29.60
C ILE A 113 -18.51 21.45 -28.22
N ALA A 114 -17.44 21.84 -27.52
CA ALA A 114 -17.14 21.33 -26.19
C ALA A 114 -18.22 21.71 -25.15
N VAL A 115 -18.64 22.98 -25.12
CA VAL A 115 -19.70 23.45 -24.20
C VAL A 115 -21.04 22.80 -24.51
N ILE A 116 -21.41 22.68 -25.79
CA ILE A 116 -22.64 22.00 -26.20
C ILE A 116 -22.59 20.53 -25.77
N SER A 117 -21.45 19.85 -25.94
CA SER A 117 -21.28 18.45 -25.55
C SER A 117 -21.43 18.24 -24.04
N GLU A 118 -20.83 19.13 -23.22
CA GLU A 118 -20.99 19.06 -21.76
C GLU A 118 -22.44 19.33 -21.32
N SER A 119 -23.07 20.34 -21.93
CA SER A 119 -24.46 20.72 -21.64
C SER A 119 -25.43 19.61 -22.03
N TYR A 120 -25.19 18.97 -23.18
CA TYR A 120 -25.95 17.83 -23.67
C TYR A 120 -25.93 16.67 -22.67
N GLU A 121 -24.74 16.26 -22.22
CA GLU A 121 -24.57 15.17 -21.26
C GLU A 121 -25.30 15.46 -19.94
N ARG A 122 -25.18 16.69 -19.44
CA ARG A 122 -25.84 17.15 -18.20
C ARG A 122 -27.37 17.08 -18.29
N VAL A 123 -27.95 17.50 -19.41
CA VAL A 123 -29.40 17.45 -19.63
C VAL A 123 -29.87 16.03 -19.86
N MET A 124 -29.12 15.23 -20.62
CA MET A 124 -29.43 13.82 -20.88
C MET A 124 -29.59 13.02 -19.57
N GLN A 125 -28.71 13.24 -18.59
CA GLN A 125 -28.78 12.60 -17.27
C GLN A 125 -30.03 12.94 -16.46
N LYS A 126 -30.65 14.10 -16.71
CA LYS A 126 -31.81 14.60 -15.97
C LYS A 126 -33.08 14.63 -16.80
N LEU A 127 -33.04 14.13 -18.04
CA LEU A 127 -34.11 14.22 -19.03
C LEU A 127 -35.46 13.72 -18.47
N VAL A 128 -35.47 12.53 -17.89
CA VAL A 128 -36.71 11.91 -17.37
C VAL A 128 -37.29 12.76 -16.22
N ALA A 129 -36.45 13.19 -15.28
CA ALA A 129 -36.88 13.99 -14.14
C ALA A 129 -37.39 15.38 -14.57
N GLU A 130 -36.69 16.06 -15.47
CA GLU A 130 -37.10 17.37 -15.99
C GLU A 130 -38.35 17.27 -16.88
N SER A 131 -38.49 16.20 -17.66
CA SER A 131 -39.72 15.90 -18.42
C SER A 131 -40.94 15.78 -17.49
N TYR A 132 -40.84 14.99 -16.42
CA TYR A 132 -41.92 14.87 -15.44
C TYR A 132 -42.17 16.17 -14.69
N ARG A 133 -41.12 16.90 -14.30
CA ARG A 133 -41.25 18.21 -13.66
C ARG A 133 -42.03 19.19 -14.53
N VAL A 134 -41.73 19.23 -15.82
CA VAL A 134 -42.44 20.10 -16.76
C VAL A 134 -43.90 19.66 -16.89
N LYS A 135 -44.18 18.35 -17.07
CA LYS A 135 -45.56 17.84 -17.14
C LYS A 135 -46.36 18.21 -15.88
N ALA A 136 -45.78 18.02 -14.70
CA ALA A 136 -46.39 18.40 -13.42
C ALA A 136 -46.68 19.91 -13.35
N ASN A 137 -45.72 20.75 -13.77
CA ASN A 137 -45.94 22.20 -13.82
C ASN A 137 -47.08 22.59 -14.78
N MET A 138 -47.18 21.93 -15.95
CA MET A 138 -48.28 22.18 -16.89
C MET A 138 -49.64 21.77 -16.31
N ILE A 139 -49.70 20.67 -15.55
CA ILE A 139 -50.91 20.24 -14.84
C ILE A 139 -51.31 21.29 -13.80
N VAL A 140 -50.36 21.74 -12.96
CA VAL A 140 -50.62 22.77 -11.95
C VAL A 140 -51.08 24.10 -12.58
N GLU A 141 -50.45 24.51 -13.68
CA GLU A 141 -50.89 25.70 -14.43
C GLU A 141 -52.31 25.53 -14.96
N ARG A 142 -52.66 24.34 -15.46
CA ARG A 142 -54.01 24.03 -15.93
C ARG A 142 -55.02 23.98 -14.78
N GLU A 143 -54.63 23.50 -13.62
CA GLU A 143 -55.47 23.36 -12.43
C GLU A 143 -55.87 24.70 -11.83
N ARG A 144 -55.02 25.74 -11.98
CA ARG A 144 -55.35 27.11 -11.56
C ARG A 144 -56.57 27.70 -12.28
N PHE A 145 -56.95 27.13 -13.42
CA PHE A 145 -58.14 27.56 -14.17
C PHE A 145 -59.40 26.76 -13.82
N PHE A 146 -59.34 25.80 -12.89
CA PHE A 146 -60.53 25.07 -12.45
C PHE A 146 -61.32 25.87 -11.41
N THR A 147 -62.64 25.81 -11.51
CA THR A 147 -63.56 26.30 -10.49
C THR A 147 -63.74 25.25 -9.39
N LYS A 148 -64.30 25.62 -8.23
CA LYS A 148 -64.52 24.67 -7.12
C LYS A 148 -65.38 23.47 -7.55
N ASP A 149 -66.36 23.70 -8.42
CA ASP A 149 -67.25 22.65 -8.95
C ASP A 149 -66.50 21.68 -9.88
N ASP A 150 -65.48 22.15 -10.59
CA ASP A 150 -64.66 21.31 -11.48
C ASP A 150 -63.77 20.33 -10.71
N LEU A 151 -63.34 20.69 -9.48
CA LEU A 151 -62.53 19.82 -8.62
C LEU A 151 -63.34 18.64 -8.06
N GLU A 152 -64.65 18.80 -7.91
CA GLU A 152 -65.55 17.73 -7.44
C GLU A 152 -66.02 16.80 -8.57
N ASN A 153 -65.73 17.17 -9.82
CA ASN A 153 -66.16 16.41 -10.98
C ASN A 153 -65.34 15.11 -11.15
N THR A 154 -66.03 13.97 -10.98
CA THR A 154 -65.47 12.62 -11.12
C THR A 154 -64.89 12.31 -12.50
N LYS A 155 -65.19 13.13 -13.52
CA LYS A 155 -64.60 13.02 -14.87
C LYS A 155 -63.18 13.57 -14.94
N TYR A 156 -62.88 14.65 -14.21
CA TYR A 156 -61.54 15.26 -14.16
C TYR A 156 -60.69 14.64 -13.05
N PHE A 157 -61.31 14.35 -11.91
CA PHE A 157 -60.66 13.77 -10.72
C PHE A 157 -61.34 12.45 -10.31
N PRO A 158 -61.06 11.34 -11.01
CA PRO A 158 -61.63 10.04 -10.65
C PRO A 158 -61.08 9.56 -9.30
N SER A 159 -61.92 8.89 -8.49
CA SER A 159 -61.55 8.38 -7.16
C SER A 159 -60.63 7.16 -7.16
N TYR A 160 -60.25 6.66 -8.34
CA TYR A 160 -59.44 5.45 -8.49
C TYR A 160 -58.30 5.66 -9.50
N ILE A 161 -57.12 5.12 -9.19
CA ILE A 161 -55.95 5.11 -10.07
C ILE A 161 -55.75 3.70 -10.60
N VAL A 162 -55.76 3.54 -11.92
CA VAL A 162 -55.47 2.25 -12.56
C VAL A 162 -53.99 2.16 -12.88
N VAL A 163 -53.25 1.36 -12.11
CA VAL A 163 -51.83 1.08 -12.38
C VAL A 163 -51.73 -0.21 -13.18
N ARG A 164 -51.26 -0.13 -14.42
CA ARG A 164 -50.93 -1.31 -15.23
C ARG A 164 -49.43 -1.55 -15.23
N ARG A 165 -49.01 -2.78 -14.92
CA ARG A 165 -47.63 -3.23 -15.12
C ARG A 165 -47.52 -3.85 -16.52
N PRO A 166 -46.58 -3.42 -17.37
CA PRO A 166 -46.36 -4.09 -18.65
C PRO A 166 -45.89 -5.52 -18.39
N LEU A 167 -46.51 -6.50 -19.07
CA LEU A 167 -46.16 -7.92 -18.97
C LEU A 167 -44.81 -8.22 -19.64
N ASN A 168 -44.47 -7.47 -20.70
CA ASN A 168 -43.18 -7.48 -21.38
C ASN A 168 -42.77 -6.03 -21.61
N ALA A 169 -41.73 -5.56 -20.92
CA ALA A 169 -41.13 -4.27 -21.26
C ALA A 169 -40.42 -4.42 -22.62
N VAL A 170 -41.06 -4.00 -23.70
CA VAL A 170 -40.36 -3.79 -24.98
C VAL A 170 -39.47 -2.57 -24.77
N ILE A 171 -38.18 -2.86 -24.68
CA ILE A 171 -37.08 -1.89 -24.55
C ILE A 171 -37.17 -0.89 -25.71
N LYS A 172 -37.46 0.38 -25.40
CA LYS A 172 -37.35 1.48 -26.36
C LYS A 172 -35.93 2.06 -26.25
N GLU A 173 -35.16 1.90 -27.31
CA GLU A 173 -33.71 2.17 -27.39
C GLU A 173 -33.27 3.58 -26.93
N ASP A 174 -34.08 4.62 -27.11
CA ASP A 174 -33.64 6.00 -26.84
C ASP A 174 -33.67 6.43 -25.36
N GLY A 175 -34.38 5.69 -24.49
CA GLY A 175 -34.55 6.03 -23.07
C GLY A 175 -33.71 5.22 -22.10
N GLU A 176 -33.12 4.10 -22.55
CA GLU A 176 -32.46 3.13 -21.68
C GLU A 176 -30.96 3.37 -21.46
N TRP A 177 -30.30 4.27 -22.20
CA TRP A 177 -28.89 4.58 -21.94
C TRP A 177 -28.65 5.03 -20.50
N GLN A 178 -29.57 5.79 -19.92
CA GLN A 178 -29.49 6.22 -18.51
C GLN A 178 -29.73 5.08 -17.52
N GLY A 179 -30.66 4.17 -17.81
CA GLY A 179 -30.89 2.96 -17.02
C GLY A 179 -29.66 2.07 -17.04
N PHE A 180 -29.14 1.79 -18.24
CA PHE A 180 -27.94 1.00 -18.46
C PHE A 180 -26.70 1.59 -17.75
N ILE A 181 -26.42 2.89 -17.89
CA ILE A 181 -25.28 3.52 -17.22
C ILE A 181 -25.45 3.52 -15.70
N LYS A 182 -26.67 3.73 -15.20
CA LYS A 182 -26.97 3.65 -13.76
C LYS A 182 -26.79 2.23 -13.23
N ASP A 183 -27.29 1.24 -13.95
CA ASP A 183 -27.20 -0.17 -13.59
C ASP A 183 -25.77 -0.68 -13.69
N LEU A 184 -25.00 -0.23 -14.68
CA LEU A 184 -23.57 -0.49 -14.81
C LEU A 184 -22.79 0.12 -13.65
N LYS A 185 -23.06 1.39 -13.30
CA LYS A 185 -22.44 2.05 -12.15
C LYS A 185 -22.80 1.36 -10.84
N TYR A 186 -24.05 0.93 -10.68
CA TYR A 186 -24.50 0.17 -9.53
C TYR A 186 -23.78 -1.17 -9.46
N THR A 187 -23.75 -1.93 -10.56
CA THR A 187 -23.09 -3.23 -10.69
C THR A 187 -21.61 -3.14 -10.35
N ILE A 188 -20.88 -2.17 -10.92
CA ILE A 188 -19.47 -1.92 -10.60
C ILE A 188 -19.29 -1.63 -9.11
N ARG A 189 -20.15 -0.80 -8.53
CA ARG A 189 -20.07 -0.46 -7.11
C ARG A 189 -20.36 -1.67 -6.23
N THR A 190 -21.38 -2.47 -6.53
CA THR A 190 -21.70 -3.69 -5.77
C THR A 190 -20.61 -4.74 -5.91
N THR A 191 -20.05 -4.94 -7.11
CA THR A 191 -18.94 -5.88 -7.33
C THR A 191 -17.68 -5.44 -6.62
N ALA A 192 -17.36 -4.14 -6.63
CA ALA A 192 -16.21 -3.60 -5.89
C ALA A 192 -16.38 -3.76 -4.37
N VAL A 193 -17.58 -3.50 -3.83
CA VAL A 193 -17.89 -3.70 -2.41
C VAL A 193 -17.78 -5.18 -2.04
N LYS A 194 -18.35 -6.08 -2.86
CA LYS A 194 -18.30 -7.53 -2.64
C LYS A 194 -16.86 -8.05 -2.70
N SER A 195 -16.11 -7.67 -3.73
CA SER A 195 -14.69 -8.03 -3.86
C SER A 195 -13.86 -7.54 -2.68
N LYS A 196 -14.08 -6.32 -2.18
CA LYS A 196 -13.40 -5.81 -0.98
C LYS A 196 -13.75 -6.64 0.26
N ALA A 197 -15.01 -7.03 0.43
CA ALA A 197 -15.44 -7.89 1.52
C ALA A 197 -14.78 -9.28 1.44
N ASP A 198 -14.76 -9.89 0.25
CA ASP A 198 -14.12 -11.18 0.01
C ASP A 198 -12.60 -11.13 0.30
N ILE A 199 -11.92 -10.06 -0.10
CA ILE A 199 -10.49 -9.84 0.20
C ILE A 199 -10.26 -9.71 1.71
N ILE A 200 -11.10 -8.96 2.43
CA ILE A 200 -10.99 -8.80 3.89
C ILE A 200 -11.20 -10.15 4.58
N GLN A 201 -12.21 -10.92 4.15
CA GLN A 201 -12.48 -12.25 4.69
C GLN A 201 -11.30 -13.20 4.45
N ASN A 202 -10.76 -13.24 3.23
CA ASN A 202 -9.60 -14.06 2.91
C ASN A 202 -8.37 -13.63 3.71
N SER A 203 -8.15 -12.33 3.90
CA SER A 203 -7.06 -11.83 4.73
C SER A 203 -7.20 -12.26 6.20
N HIS A 204 -8.42 -12.24 6.76
CA HIS A 204 -8.66 -12.76 8.11
C HIS A 204 -8.42 -14.26 8.22
N LEU A 205 -8.80 -15.05 7.20
CA LEU A 205 -8.54 -16.49 7.18
C LEU A 205 -7.04 -16.80 7.13
N ILE A 206 -6.29 -16.10 6.26
CA ILE A 206 -4.84 -16.25 6.14
C ILE A 206 -4.14 -15.85 7.45
N ASN A 207 -4.55 -14.75 8.09
CA ASN A 207 -3.97 -14.32 9.37
C ASN A 207 -4.21 -15.36 10.47
N ARG A 208 -5.42 -15.93 10.56
CA ARG A 208 -5.70 -17.01 11.53
C ARG A 208 -4.86 -18.24 11.28
N GLU A 209 -4.72 -18.67 10.03
CA GLU A 209 -3.90 -19.83 9.69
C GLU A 209 -2.42 -19.58 10.04
N LEU A 210 -1.95 -18.36 9.82
CA LEU A 210 -0.59 -17.95 10.15
C LEU A 210 -0.36 -17.90 11.67
N ASP A 211 -1.32 -17.41 12.46
CA ASP A 211 -1.28 -17.44 13.93
C ASP A 211 -1.24 -18.89 14.45
N GLU A 212 -2.06 -19.78 13.89
CA GLU A 212 -2.04 -21.20 14.25
C GLU A 212 -0.71 -21.87 13.92
N LYS A 213 -0.15 -21.61 12.73
CA LYS A 213 1.16 -22.14 12.33
C LYS A 213 2.27 -21.60 13.22
N MET A 214 2.23 -20.31 13.58
CA MET A 214 3.20 -19.69 14.46
C MET A 214 3.17 -20.32 15.87
N ASN A 215 1.97 -20.55 16.40
CA ASN A 215 1.80 -21.20 17.70
C ASN A 215 2.29 -22.65 17.69
N ARG A 216 2.00 -23.41 16.63
CA ARG A 216 2.51 -24.78 16.46
C ARG A 216 4.04 -24.80 16.38
N LEU A 217 4.63 -23.92 15.58
CA LEU A 217 6.09 -23.82 15.42
C LEU A 217 6.76 -23.46 16.75
N ASN A 218 6.20 -22.50 17.49
CA ASN A 218 6.69 -22.13 18.81
C ASN A 218 6.63 -23.32 19.78
N GLN A 219 5.52 -24.05 19.80
CA GLN A 219 5.36 -25.21 20.67
C GLN A 219 6.33 -26.35 20.31
N GLU A 220 6.52 -26.65 19.03
CA GLU A 220 7.48 -27.64 18.56
C GLU A 220 8.92 -27.26 18.93
N ASN A 221 9.30 -26.00 18.72
CA ASN A 221 10.61 -25.49 19.09
C ASN A 221 10.84 -25.54 20.61
N SER A 222 9.84 -25.13 21.41
CA SER A 222 9.92 -25.24 22.87
C SER A 222 10.09 -26.68 23.34
N LYS A 223 9.34 -27.63 22.76
CA LYS A 223 9.46 -29.05 23.12
C LYS A 223 10.83 -29.61 22.73
N LYS A 224 11.32 -29.30 21.53
CA LYS A 224 12.65 -29.73 21.09
C LYS A 224 13.75 -29.19 21.99
N LEU A 225 13.62 -27.94 22.43
CA LEU A 225 14.57 -27.33 23.37
C LEU A 225 14.50 -28.01 24.74
N ASP A 226 13.30 -28.32 25.24
CA ASP A 226 13.09 -29.06 26.49
C ASP A 226 13.70 -30.48 26.44
N ASP A 227 13.51 -31.20 25.33
CA ASP A 227 14.13 -32.51 25.11
C ASP A 227 15.66 -32.43 25.08
N GLN A 228 16.22 -31.38 24.46
CA GLN A 228 17.67 -31.12 24.48
C GLN A 228 18.18 -30.81 25.89
N ILE A 229 17.45 -30.01 26.67
CA ILE A 229 17.79 -29.67 28.06
C ILE A 229 17.80 -30.94 28.91
N LYS A 230 16.77 -31.79 28.83
CA LYS A 230 16.74 -33.09 29.52
C LYS A 230 17.89 -33.99 29.10
N GLY A 231 18.24 -33.98 27.82
CA GLY A 231 19.40 -34.70 27.30
C GLY A 231 20.73 -34.19 27.87
N PHE A 232 20.87 -32.89 28.14
CA PHE A 232 22.03 -32.34 28.82
C PHE A 232 22.03 -32.62 30.32
N GLU A 233 20.88 -32.51 30.97
CA GLU A 233 20.71 -32.76 32.41
C GLU A 233 21.09 -34.21 32.77
N THR A 234 20.64 -35.18 31.98
CA THR A 234 21.03 -36.59 32.14
C THR A 234 22.53 -36.82 31.95
N LYS A 235 23.16 -36.18 30.96
CA LYS A 235 24.63 -36.23 30.78
C LYS A 235 25.38 -35.59 31.94
N PHE A 236 24.85 -34.51 32.51
CA PHE A 236 25.44 -33.81 33.64
C PHE A 236 25.41 -34.68 34.90
N VAL A 237 24.27 -35.31 35.20
CA VAL A 237 24.17 -36.31 36.30
C VAL A 237 25.15 -37.49 36.07
N GLY A 238 25.27 -37.96 34.83
CA GLY A 238 26.24 -39.00 34.46
C GLY A 238 27.70 -38.58 34.64
N LEU A 239 28.03 -37.29 34.50
CA LEU A 239 29.36 -36.76 34.82
C LEU A 239 29.56 -36.64 36.33
N ASP A 240 28.57 -36.13 37.06
CA ASP A 240 28.61 -35.94 38.51
C ASP A 240 28.90 -37.26 39.23
N THR A 241 28.14 -38.32 38.89
CA THR A 241 28.39 -39.68 39.39
C THR A 241 29.77 -40.24 39.06
N LYS A 242 30.35 -39.89 37.89
CA LYS A 242 31.73 -40.27 37.56
C LYS A 242 32.74 -39.50 38.40
N VAL A 243 32.48 -38.23 38.69
CA VAL A 243 33.32 -37.40 39.55
C VAL A 243 33.29 -37.94 40.98
N ASP A 244 32.13 -38.26 41.53
CA ASP A 244 32.01 -38.91 42.85
C ASP A 244 32.76 -40.25 42.92
N GLY A 245 32.66 -41.05 41.84
CA GLY A 245 33.39 -42.30 41.73
C GLY A 245 34.91 -42.11 41.64
N LEU A 246 35.38 -41.03 41.03
CA LEU A 246 36.80 -40.65 41.04
C LEU A 246 37.23 -40.17 42.42
N ASP A 247 36.43 -39.34 43.08
CA ASP A 247 36.71 -38.81 44.42
C ASP A 247 36.88 -39.95 45.44
N THR A 248 35.96 -40.92 45.42
CA THR A 248 36.05 -42.13 46.25
C THR A 248 37.33 -42.93 45.97
N LYS A 249 37.75 -43.04 44.71
CA LYS A 249 39.01 -43.73 44.35
C LYS A 249 40.23 -42.96 44.83
N VAL A 250 40.22 -41.63 44.78
CA VAL A 250 41.31 -40.78 45.28
C VAL A 250 41.45 -40.96 46.79
N VAL A 251 40.36 -40.90 47.55
CA VAL A 251 40.36 -41.19 49.00
C VAL A 251 40.90 -42.60 49.29
N GLY A 252 40.51 -43.59 48.48
CA GLY A 252 41.03 -44.95 48.58
C GLY A 252 42.52 -45.10 48.26
N LEU A 253 43.08 -44.22 47.43
CA LEU A 253 44.52 -44.15 47.16
C LEU A 253 45.26 -43.44 48.29
N ASP A 254 44.74 -42.32 48.80
CA ASP A 254 45.31 -41.58 49.92
C ASP A 254 45.47 -42.48 51.15
N THR A 255 44.42 -43.23 51.50
CA THR A 255 44.48 -44.20 52.62
C THR A 255 45.53 -45.30 52.43
N LYS A 256 45.71 -45.81 51.20
CA LYS A 256 46.78 -46.77 50.88
C LYS A 256 48.16 -46.14 50.97
N VAL A 257 48.32 -44.90 50.52
CA VAL A 257 49.57 -44.14 50.62
C VAL A 257 49.93 -43.88 52.08
N ASP A 258 48.96 -43.50 52.93
CA ASP A 258 49.17 -43.35 54.37
C ASP A 258 49.55 -44.67 55.05
N GLY A 259 48.93 -45.78 54.64
CA GLY A 259 49.29 -47.12 55.11
C GLY A 259 50.72 -47.51 54.72
N LEU A 260 51.13 -47.24 53.47
CA LEU A 260 52.50 -47.42 53.01
C LEU A 260 53.48 -46.55 53.79
N ASN A 261 53.14 -45.28 54.00
CA ASN A 261 53.96 -44.34 54.79
C ASN A 261 54.20 -44.87 56.21
N THR A 262 53.16 -45.37 56.87
CA THR A 262 53.25 -46.00 58.20
C THR A 262 54.16 -47.24 58.20
N ASN A 263 54.03 -48.11 57.19
CA ASN A 263 54.87 -49.29 57.06
C ASN A 263 56.34 -48.93 56.81
N VAL A 264 56.61 -47.90 56.01
CA VAL A 264 57.97 -47.41 55.76
C VAL A 264 58.59 -46.85 57.04
N LEU A 265 57.84 -46.10 57.85
CA LEU A 265 58.30 -45.61 59.16
C LEU A 265 58.69 -46.78 60.09
N LYS A 266 57.86 -47.82 60.19
CA LYS A 266 58.21 -49.03 60.97
C LYS A 266 59.49 -49.71 60.49
N ILE A 267 59.67 -49.82 59.17
CA ILE A 267 60.91 -50.38 58.59
C ILE A 267 62.12 -49.50 58.93
N GLN A 268 61.97 -48.18 58.91
CA GLN A 268 63.03 -47.25 59.32
C GLN A 268 63.40 -47.47 60.79
N ASP A 269 62.41 -47.60 61.68
CA ASP A 269 62.62 -47.89 63.11
C ASP A 269 63.31 -49.24 63.32
N ASP A 270 62.83 -50.30 62.66
CA ASP A 270 63.44 -51.64 62.71
C ASP A 270 64.89 -51.61 62.21
N MET A 271 65.18 -50.84 61.16
CA MET A 271 66.52 -50.70 60.61
C MET A 271 67.46 -49.94 61.57
N GLU A 272 66.95 -48.94 62.30
CA GLU A 272 67.69 -48.23 63.33
C GLU A 272 67.98 -49.13 64.55
N PHE A 273 67.01 -49.94 64.96
CA PHE A 273 67.20 -50.95 66.00
C PHE A 273 68.25 -51.99 65.60
N LEU A 274 68.18 -52.51 64.37
CA LEU A 274 69.18 -53.45 63.84
C LEU A 274 70.57 -52.82 63.80
N LYS A 275 70.69 -51.58 63.30
CA LYS A 275 71.96 -50.82 63.28
C LYS A 275 72.55 -50.68 64.69
N THR A 276 71.71 -50.37 65.67
CA THR A 276 72.11 -50.26 67.08
C THR A 276 72.58 -51.61 67.65
N SER A 277 71.81 -52.67 67.41
CA SER A 277 72.14 -54.04 67.84
C SER A 277 73.43 -54.55 67.22
N LEU A 278 73.66 -54.31 65.93
CA LEU A 278 74.90 -54.68 65.24
C LEU A 278 76.09 -53.92 65.83
N THR A 279 75.91 -52.63 66.14
CA THR A 279 76.95 -51.82 66.77
C THR A 279 77.33 -52.38 68.14
N GLN A 280 76.35 -52.78 68.96
CA GLN A 280 76.59 -53.44 70.25
C GLN A 280 77.29 -54.79 70.08
N PHE A 281 76.87 -55.62 69.12
CA PHE A 281 77.52 -56.91 68.86
C PHE A 281 78.99 -56.72 68.44
N ILE A 282 79.28 -55.76 67.56
CA ILE A 282 80.64 -55.41 67.17
C ILE A 282 81.46 -54.95 68.38
N GLN A 283 80.90 -54.14 69.27
CA GLN A 283 81.58 -53.72 70.52
C GLN A 283 81.86 -54.92 71.43
N ASN A 284 80.88 -55.80 71.65
CA ASN A 284 81.05 -57.02 72.42
C ASN A 284 82.11 -57.94 71.81
N TYR A 285 82.08 -58.16 70.50
CA TYR A 285 83.08 -58.96 69.79
C TYR A 285 84.49 -58.38 69.96
N LYS A 286 84.66 -57.06 69.81
CA LYS A 286 85.93 -56.37 70.11
C LYS A 286 86.36 -56.58 71.56
N SER A 287 85.46 -56.49 72.53
CA SER A 287 85.77 -56.70 73.95
C SER A 287 86.19 -58.13 74.27
N VAL A 288 85.50 -59.13 73.72
CA VAL A 288 85.81 -60.57 73.87
C VAL A 288 87.16 -60.88 73.22
N THR A 289 87.41 -60.36 72.02
CA THR A 289 88.68 -60.52 71.31
C THR A 289 89.82 -59.90 72.12
N LYS A 290 89.63 -58.69 72.67
CA LYS A 290 90.59 -58.06 73.58
C LYS A 290 90.85 -58.92 74.82
N ASN A 291 89.81 -59.49 75.44
CA ASN A 291 89.94 -60.38 76.59
C ASN A 291 90.64 -61.70 76.26
N LEU A 292 90.38 -62.30 75.10
CA LEU A 292 91.06 -63.50 74.61
C LEU A 292 92.54 -63.24 74.34
N ILE A 293 92.88 -62.12 73.69
CA ILE A 293 94.27 -61.70 73.47
C ILE A 293 94.99 -61.47 74.81
N LEU A 294 94.35 -60.79 75.77
CA LEU A 294 94.90 -60.58 77.11
C LEU A 294 95.09 -61.91 77.87
N LYS A 295 94.16 -62.87 77.71
CA LYS A 295 94.27 -64.20 78.31
C LYS A 295 95.38 -65.03 77.65
N GLN A 296 95.53 -64.99 76.33
CA GLN A 296 96.65 -65.61 75.61
C GLN A 296 97.99 -65.00 76.02
N GLN A 297 98.07 -63.67 76.16
CA GLN A 297 99.27 -63.01 76.68
C GLN A 297 99.57 -63.50 78.11
N ARG A 298 98.58 -63.54 79.01
CA ARG A 298 98.77 -64.06 80.37
C ARG A 298 99.23 -65.53 80.42
N ILE A 299 98.67 -66.41 79.57
CA ILE A 299 99.07 -67.82 79.48
C ILE A 299 100.49 -67.95 78.92
N SER A 300 100.85 -67.15 77.91
CA SER A 300 102.21 -67.11 77.39
C SER A 300 103.21 -66.65 78.46
N TYR A 301 102.87 -65.65 79.28
CA TYR A 301 103.74 -65.23 80.39
C TYR A 301 103.79 -66.25 81.53
N SER A 302 102.71 -67.00 81.81
CA SER A 302 102.74 -68.03 82.86
C SER A 302 103.50 -69.29 82.42
N GLN A 303 103.46 -69.66 81.14
CA GLN A 303 104.30 -70.76 80.63
C GLN A 303 105.78 -70.36 80.55
N PHE A 304 106.09 -69.10 80.23
CA PHE A 304 107.48 -68.63 80.21
C PHE A 304 108.11 -68.50 81.61
N SER A 305 107.30 -68.33 82.66
CA SER A 305 107.78 -68.21 84.05
C SER A 305 107.84 -69.54 84.82
N ILE A 306 107.27 -70.63 84.30
CA ILE A 306 107.42 -71.97 84.90
C ILE A 306 108.63 -72.72 84.31
N PHE A 307 109.08 -72.41 83.09
CA PHE A 307 110.32 -72.98 82.53
C PHE A 307 111.62 -72.41 83.13
N THR A 308 111.53 -71.57 84.17
CA THR A 308 112.67 -71.00 84.90
C THR A 308 112.85 -71.54 86.32
N TYR A 309 112.10 -72.58 86.70
CA TYR A 309 112.41 -73.39 87.88
C TYR A 309 112.48 -74.86 87.48
N VAL A 310 113.65 -75.46 87.76
CA VAL A 310 114.07 -76.86 87.56
C VAL A 310 114.64 -77.16 86.16
N ASN A 311 115.93 -77.45 85.90
CA ASN A 311 117.13 -77.75 86.72
C ASN A 311 116.93 -78.62 87.96
#